data_AF-F0QYZ0-F1
#
_entry.id   AF-F0QYZ0-F1
#
_cell.length_a   1.000
_cell.length_b   1.000
_cell.length_c   1.000
_cell.angle_alpha   90.00
_cell.angle_beta   90.00
_cell.angle_gamma   90.00
#
_symmetry.space_group_name_H-M   'P 1'
#
loop_
_entity.id
_entity.type
_entity.pdbx_description
1 polymer ?
#
loop_
_entity_poly.entity_id
_entity_poly.type
_entity_poly.pdbx_seq_one_letter_code
_entity_poly.pdbx_strand_id
1 'polypeptide(L)'
;MSTRETRYNAVAGVGYAFFVSVVTLVLEAVANIFYPTPLVLSPIWALIRGYLLSFILILILYGLLILFTKPYRSEEMMSYNIYFRPAQRTVIYVIIAVAILGILFDVYPGPLWSRTKIGIFIAVNILAGVIGGYLAARFG
;
A
#
# COMPACT_ATOMS: atom_id res chain seq x y z
N MET A 1 14.50 -19.65 6.55
CA MET A 1 13.98 -19.12 5.27
C MET A 1 15.05 -19.17 4.21
N SER A 2 14.68 -19.58 3.00
CA SER A 2 15.62 -19.54 1.88
C SER A 2 15.72 -18.10 1.36
N THR A 3 16.92 -17.69 0.92
CA THR A 3 17.12 -16.39 0.24
C THR A 3 16.20 -16.21 -0.96
N ARG A 4 15.75 -17.32 -1.56
CA ARG A 4 14.80 -17.35 -2.67
C ARG A 4 13.40 -16.88 -2.26
N GLU A 5 12.87 -17.33 -1.13
CA GLU A 5 11.56 -16.91 -0.60
C GLU A 5 11.52 -15.41 -0.31
N THR A 6 12.56 -14.89 0.35
CA THR A 6 12.65 -13.46 0.66
C THR A 6 12.67 -12.60 -0.61
N ARG A 7 13.36 -13.05 -1.67
CA ARG A 7 13.38 -12.35 -2.96
C ARG A 7 12.03 -12.35 -3.64
N TYR A 8 11.30 -13.47 -3.64
CA TYR A 8 9.95 -13.53 -4.19
C TYR A 8 8.97 -12.63 -3.43
N ASN A 9 9.02 -12.65 -2.10
CA ASN A 9 8.16 -11.77 -1.28
C ASN A 9 8.48 -10.29 -1.51
N ALA A 10 9.76 -9.93 -1.67
CA ALA A 10 10.15 -8.56 -2.00
C ALA A 10 9.61 -8.12 -3.39
N VAL A 11 9.74 -8.97 -4.41
CA VAL A 11 9.23 -8.67 -5.77
C VAL A 11 7.71 -8.57 -5.77
N ALA A 12 7.01 -9.50 -5.13
CA ALA A 12 5.56 -9.47 -4.97
C ALA A 12 5.11 -8.22 -4.20
N GLY A 13 5.86 -7.85 -3.14
CA GLY A 13 5.63 -6.64 -2.37
C GLY A 13 5.76 -5.37 -3.19
N VAL A 14 6.76 -5.28 -4.08
CA VAL A 14 6.92 -4.13 -5.00
C VAL A 14 5.73 -4.03 -5.94
N GLY A 15 5.34 -5.11 -6.60
CA GLY A 15 4.17 -5.11 -7.48
C GLY A 15 2.90 -4.68 -6.75
N TYR A 16 2.71 -5.19 -5.52
CA TYR A 16 1.56 -4.85 -4.69
C TYR A 16 1.59 -3.40 -4.20
N ALA A 17 2.75 -2.85 -3.84
CA ALA A 17 2.87 -1.44 -3.45
C ALA A 17 2.41 -0.51 -4.57
N PHE A 18 2.87 -0.76 -5.80
CA PHE A 18 2.43 0.00 -6.97
C PHE A 18 0.92 -0.11 -7.19
N PHE A 19 0.36 -1.31 -7.07
CA PHE A 19 -1.08 -1.52 -7.17
C PHE A 19 -1.86 -0.71 -6.14
N VAL A 20 -1.48 -0.80 -4.85
CA VAL A 20 -2.10 -0.05 -3.76
C VAL A 20 -2.04 1.45 -4.05
N SER A 21 -0.86 1.96 -4.40
CA SER A 21 -0.66 3.39 -4.62
C SER A 21 -1.45 3.93 -5.82
N VAL A 22 -1.52 3.17 -6.93
CA VAL A 22 -2.31 3.55 -8.10
C VAL A 22 -3.79 3.57 -7.76
N VAL A 23 -4.30 2.54 -7.09
CA VAL A 23 -5.72 2.48 -6.70
C VAL A 23 -6.07 3.62 -5.74
N THR A 24 -5.19 3.94 -4.78
CA THR A 24 -5.36 5.10 -3.90
C THR A 24 -5.45 6.40 -4.68
N LEU A 25 -4.52 6.66 -5.60
CA LEU A 25 -4.54 7.89 -6.40
C LEU A 25 -5.76 7.99 -7.32
N VAL A 26 -6.23 6.86 -7.88
CA VAL A 26 -7.46 6.82 -8.68
C VAL A 26 -8.67 7.13 -7.81
N LEU A 27 -8.77 6.52 -6.62
CA LEU A 27 -9.86 6.78 -5.67
C LEU A 27 -9.89 8.26 -5.28
N GLU A 28 -8.74 8.84 -4.95
CA GLU A 28 -8.62 10.27 -4.63
C GLU A 28 -8.96 11.17 -5.83
N ALA A 29 -8.58 10.77 -7.05
CA ALA A 29 -8.93 11.51 -8.25
C ALA A 29 -10.44 11.51 -8.51
N VAL A 30 -11.11 10.39 -8.25
CA VAL A 30 -12.57 10.30 -8.31
C VAL A 30 -13.19 11.14 -7.19
N ALA A 31 -12.68 11.06 -5.97
CA ALA A 31 -13.17 11.86 -4.84
C ALA A 31 -13.05 13.36 -5.12
N ASN A 32 -11.95 13.79 -5.75
CA ASN A 32 -11.70 15.18 -6.14
C ASN A 32 -12.74 15.75 -7.12
N ILE A 33 -13.43 14.90 -7.90
CA ILE A 33 -14.53 15.33 -8.78
C ILE A 33 -15.74 15.80 -7.95
N PHE A 34 -16.03 15.13 -6.84
CA PHE A 34 -17.18 15.41 -5.99
C PHE A 34 -16.85 16.39 -4.86
N TYR A 35 -15.64 16.31 -4.32
CA TYR A 35 -15.14 17.09 -3.20
C TYR A 35 -13.73 17.57 -3.52
N PRO A 36 -13.50 18.86 -3.78
CA PRO A 36 -12.20 19.35 -4.23
C PRO A 36 -11.15 19.22 -3.10
N THR A 37 -10.53 18.05 -3.02
CA THR A 37 -9.47 17.69 -2.08
C THR A 37 -8.20 17.36 -2.86
N PRO A 38 -7.02 17.77 -2.37
CA PRO A 38 -5.77 17.43 -3.04
C PRO A 38 -5.57 15.92 -3.07
N LEU A 39 -4.86 15.46 -4.10
CA LEU A 39 -4.50 14.04 -4.25
C LEU A 39 -3.45 13.68 -3.21
N VAL A 40 -3.81 12.76 -2.30
CA VAL A 40 -2.96 12.33 -1.18
C VAL A 40 -2.74 10.82 -1.24
N LEU A 41 -1.51 10.38 -1.02
CA LEU A 41 -1.14 8.97 -1.00
C LEU A 41 -1.09 8.40 0.42
N SER A 42 -0.64 9.19 1.39
CA SER A 42 -0.47 8.78 2.78
C SER A 42 -1.65 9.20 3.65
N PRO A 43 -2.26 8.27 4.40
CA PRO A 43 -3.29 8.62 5.37
C PRO A 43 -2.71 9.48 6.50
N ILE A 44 -1.43 9.32 6.84
CA ILE A 44 -0.77 10.11 7.88
C ILE A 44 -0.67 11.57 7.45
N TRP A 45 -0.31 11.81 6.18
CA TRP A 45 -0.27 13.16 5.63
C TRP A 45 -1.66 13.79 5.55
N ALA A 46 -2.66 13.03 5.11
CA ALA A 46 -4.06 13.47 5.08
C ALA A 46 -4.51 13.95 6.47
N LEU A 47 -4.17 13.20 7.52
CA LEU A 47 -4.48 13.58 8.90
C LEU A 47 -3.76 14.87 9.33
N ILE A 48 -2.46 15.00 9.06
CA ILE A 48 -1.65 16.19 9.43
C ILE A 48 -2.19 17.46 8.75
N ARG A 49 -2.63 17.37 7.50
CA ARG A 49 -3.17 18.50 6.74
C ARG A 49 -4.65 18.77 6.97
N GLY A 50 -5.34 17.92 7.73
CA GLY A 50 -6.78 18.05 8.02
C GLY A 50 -7.70 17.59 6.88
N TYR A 51 -7.21 16.79 5.93
CA TYR A 51 -8.01 16.20 4.85
C TYR A 51 -8.74 14.94 5.35
N LEU A 52 -9.76 15.15 6.19
CA LEU A 52 -10.49 14.06 6.85
C LEU A 52 -11.17 13.11 5.87
N LEU A 53 -11.70 13.62 4.76
CA LEU A 53 -12.34 12.78 3.74
C LEU A 53 -11.33 11.82 3.10
N SER A 54 -10.21 12.34 2.58
CA SER A 54 -9.12 11.54 2.02
C SER A 54 -8.57 10.55 3.04
N PHE A 55 -8.39 10.97 4.30
CA PHE A 55 -7.97 10.09 5.38
C PHE A 55 -8.91 8.88 5.54
N ILE A 56 -10.23 9.13 5.62
CA ILE A 56 -11.23 8.06 5.77
C ILE A 56 -11.26 7.16 4.54
N LEU A 57 -11.23 7.73 3.33
CA LEU A 57 -11.25 6.97 2.07
C LEU A 57 -10.04 6.05 1.94
N ILE A 58 -8.83 6.56 2.24
CA ILE A 58 -7.60 5.77 2.22
C ILE A 58 -7.66 4.64 3.26
N LEU A 59 -8.17 4.90 4.47
CA LEU A 59 -8.35 3.86 5.49
C LEU A 59 -9.35 2.79 5.08
N ILE A 60 -10.48 3.19 4.50
CA ILE A 60 -11.48 2.25 3.98
C ILE A 60 -10.86 1.37 2.89
N LEU A 61 -10.15 1.98 1.94
CA LEU A 61 -9.47 1.25 0.87
C LEU A 61 -8.46 0.24 1.44
N TYR A 62 -7.60 0.68 2.36
CA TYR A 62 -6.60 -0.19 2.98
C TYR A 62 -7.25 -1.32 3.78
N GLY A 63 -8.33 -1.02 4.52
CA GLY A 63 -9.12 -2.01 5.24
C GLY A 63 -9.75 -3.04 4.30
N LEU A 64 -10.32 -2.61 3.18
CA LEU A 64 -10.90 -3.49 2.17
C LEU A 64 -9.84 -4.40 1.54
N LEU A 65 -8.69 -3.84 1.17
CA LEU A 65 -7.58 -4.61 0.59
C LEU A 65 -7.05 -5.68 1.56
N ILE A 66 -6.94 -5.36 2.85
CA ILE A 66 -6.55 -6.33 3.88
C ILE A 66 -7.64 -7.39 4.04
N LEU A 67 -8.91 -6.99 4.11
CA LEU A 67 -10.04 -7.91 4.29
C LEU A 67 -10.15 -8.89 3.11
N PHE A 68 -9.91 -8.43 1.89
CA PHE A 68 -9.95 -9.26 0.68
C PHE A 68 -8.89 -10.37 0.67
N THR A 69 -7.79 -10.16 1.39
CA THR A 69 -6.71 -11.15 1.52
C THR A 69 -6.85 -12.07 2.71
N LYS A 70 -7.90 -11.90 3.52
CA LYS A 70 -8.18 -12.76 4.66
C LYS A 70 -8.82 -14.07 4.15
N PRO A 71 -8.23 -15.25 4.44
CA PRO A 71 -8.80 -16.52 4.00
C PRO A 71 -10.20 -16.71 4.61
N TYR A 72 -11.13 -17.22 3.79
CA TYR A 72 -12.46 -17.57 4.29
C TYR A 72 -12.37 -18.80 5.20
N ARG A 73 -13.27 -18.90 6.18
CA ARG A 73 -13.29 -19.99 7.17
C ARG A 73 -13.39 -21.39 6.54
N SER A 74 -13.94 -21.48 5.33
CA SER A 74 -14.00 -22.69 4.51
C SER A 74 -12.65 -23.10 3.91
N GLU A 75 -11.77 -22.14 3.59
CA GLU A 75 -10.44 -22.38 3.01
C GLU A 75 -9.43 -22.79 4.08
N GLU A 76 -9.63 -22.38 5.34
CA GLU A 76 -8.81 -22.82 6.47
C GLU A 76 -8.96 -24.33 6.75
N MET A 77 -10.11 -24.93 6.39
CA MET A 77 -10.38 -26.36 6.58
C MET A 77 -9.77 -27.24 5.48
N MET A 78 -9.34 -26.67 4.35
CA MET A 78 -8.83 -27.40 3.17
C MET A 78 -7.30 -27.42 3.04
N SER A 79 -6.54 -27.15 4.11
CA SER A 79 -5.04 -27.10 4.08
C SER A 79 -4.41 -26.08 3.12
N TYR A 80 -5.19 -25.23 2.44
CA TYR A 80 -4.69 -24.10 1.64
C TYR A 80 -4.09 -22.97 2.49
N ASN A 81 -4.26 -23.04 3.82
CA ASN A 81 -3.82 -22.04 4.80
C ASN A 81 -2.31 -21.73 4.74
N ILE A 82 -1.49 -22.66 4.22
CA ILE A 82 -0.04 -22.52 4.07
C ILE A 82 0.32 -21.41 3.08
N TYR A 83 -0.50 -21.16 2.05
CA TYR A 83 -0.21 -20.15 1.02
C TYR A 83 -0.89 -18.79 1.29
N PHE A 84 -2.05 -18.78 1.93
CA PHE A 84 -2.82 -17.56 2.15
C PHE A 84 -2.28 -16.70 3.30
N ARG A 85 -1.77 -17.30 4.38
CA ARG A 85 -1.23 -16.55 5.54
C ARG A 85 0.01 -15.71 5.19
N PRO A 86 1.01 -16.22 4.45
CA PRO A 86 2.16 -15.42 4.01
C PRO A 86 1.76 -14.27 3.08
N ALA A 87 0.79 -14.50 2.18
CA ALA A 87 0.28 -13.48 1.27
C ALA A 87 -0.42 -12.34 2.04
N GLN A 88 -1.29 -12.68 2.99
CA GLN A 88 -1.98 -11.70 3.84
C GLN A 88 -0.99 -10.83 4.62
N ARG A 89 0.06 -11.43 5.20
CA ARG A 89 1.11 -10.68 5.91
C ARG A 89 1.86 -9.73 4.97
N THR A 90 2.18 -10.20 3.77
CA THR A 90 2.82 -9.36 2.74
C THR A 90 1.98 -8.14 2.43
N VAL A 91 0.67 -8.32 2.25
CA VAL A 91 -0.25 -7.22 2.00
C VAL A 91 -0.31 -6.24 3.18
N ILE A 92 -0.42 -6.71 4.41
CA ILE A 92 -0.46 -5.86 5.60
C ILE A 92 0.83 -5.03 5.73
N TYR A 93 2.00 -5.66 5.66
CA TYR A 93 3.27 -4.95 5.82
C TYR A 93 3.55 -3.98 4.68
N VAL A 94 3.16 -4.31 3.45
CA VAL A 94 3.27 -3.39 2.31
C VAL A 94 2.34 -2.20 2.46
N ILE A 95 1.09 -2.38 2.88
CA ILE A 95 0.15 -1.29 3.14
C ILE A 95 0.68 -0.35 4.23
N ILE A 96 1.21 -0.91 5.32
CA ILE A 96 1.83 -0.11 6.39
C ILE A 96 3.04 0.67 5.83
N ALA A 97 3.89 0.02 5.05
CA ALA A 97 5.06 0.67 4.46
C ALA A 97 4.67 1.79 3.48
N VAL A 98 3.64 1.59 2.65
CA VAL A 98 3.09 2.62 1.75
C VAL A 98 2.46 3.76 2.57
N ALA A 99 1.71 3.46 3.63
CA ALA A 99 1.11 4.48 4.48
C ALA A 99 2.14 5.42 5.10
N ILE A 100 3.30 4.88 5.52
CA ILE A 100 4.39 5.64 6.13
C ILE A 100 5.23 6.35 5.06
N LEU A 101 5.74 5.61 4.07
CA LEU A 101 6.65 6.17 3.07
C LEU A 101 5.95 7.07 2.05
N GLY A 102 4.63 6.92 1.88
CA GLY A 102 3.81 7.80 1.06
C GLY A 102 3.88 9.27 1.48
N ILE A 103 4.25 9.56 2.73
CA ILE A 103 4.48 10.93 3.21
C ILE A 103 5.52 11.64 2.34
N LEU A 104 6.56 10.93 1.87
CA LEU A 104 7.60 11.53 1.02
C LEU A 104 7.04 12.03 -0.31
N PHE A 105 6.04 11.33 -0.86
CA PHE A 105 5.34 11.74 -2.07
C PHE A 105 4.46 12.98 -1.83
N ASP A 106 3.78 13.03 -0.69
CA ASP A 106 2.84 14.10 -0.36
C ASP A 106 3.50 15.38 0.16
N VAL A 107 4.65 15.25 0.83
CA VAL A 107 5.44 16.38 1.33
C VAL A 107 5.96 17.24 0.18
N TYR A 108 6.34 16.63 -0.94
CA TYR A 108 6.92 17.37 -2.07
C TYR A 108 5.86 18.23 -2.78
N PRO A 109 5.94 19.57 -2.65
CA PRO A 109 5.00 20.46 -3.30
C PRO A 109 5.37 20.55 -4.78
N GLY A 110 4.46 20.09 -5.64
CA GLY A 110 4.69 20.14 -7.08
C GLY A 110 3.61 19.42 -7.88
N PRO A 111 3.50 19.72 -9.20
CA PRO A 111 2.60 19.01 -10.10
C PRO A 111 2.89 17.51 -10.07
N LEU A 112 1.83 16.69 -10.17
CA LEU A 112 1.96 15.23 -10.28
C LEU A 112 2.86 14.79 -11.45
N TRP A 113 2.82 15.56 -12.54
CA TRP A 113 3.58 15.31 -13.75
C TRP A 113 5.04 15.78 -13.69
N SER A 114 5.49 16.32 -12.56
CA SER A 114 6.90 16.67 -12.40
C SER A 114 7.76 15.40 -12.36
N ARG A 115 8.88 15.42 -13.08
CA ARG A 115 9.84 14.30 -13.12
C ARG A 115 10.25 13.86 -11.72
N THR A 116 10.42 14.81 -10.81
CA THR A 116 10.75 14.56 -9.41
C THR A 116 9.65 13.80 -8.68
N LYS A 117 8.37 14.19 -8.85
CA LYS A 117 7.25 13.53 -8.15
C LYS A 117 7.00 12.11 -8.67
N ILE A 118 7.18 11.89 -9.98
CA ILE A 118 7.18 10.54 -10.58
C ILE A 118 8.34 9.70 -10.02
N GLY A 119 9.54 10.29 -9.91
CA GLY A 119 10.70 9.62 -9.32
C GLY A 119 10.47 9.23 -7.86
N ILE A 120 9.91 10.14 -7.05
CA ILE A 120 9.56 9.87 -5.65
C ILE A 120 8.51 8.77 -5.56
N PHE A 121 7.48 8.81 -6.42
CA PHE A 121 6.45 7.77 -6.47
C PHE A 121 7.06 6.39 -6.73
N ILE A 122 7.95 6.26 -7.73
CA ILE A 122 8.64 5.01 -8.03
C ILE A 122 9.50 4.56 -6.84
N ALA A 123 10.31 5.47 -6.28
CA ALA A 123 11.20 5.16 -5.18
C ALA A 123 10.44 4.70 -3.93
N VAL A 124 9.38 5.41 -3.55
CA VAL A 124 8.51 5.08 -2.41
C VAL A 124 7.90 3.69 -2.59
N ASN A 125 7.38 3.37 -3.77
CA ASN A 125 6.76 2.07 -4.01
C ASN A 125 7.76 0.92 -4.02
N ILE A 126 8.95 1.12 -4.59
CA ILE A 126 10.02 0.11 -4.55
C ILE A 126 10.45 -0.12 -3.09
N LEU A 127 10.72 0.94 -2.34
CA LEU A 127 11.14 0.84 -0.94
C LEU A 127 10.04 0.20 -0.08
N ALA A 128 8.79 0.66 -0.21
CA ALA A 128 7.67 0.12 0.54
C ALA A 128 7.43 -1.36 0.23
N GLY A 129 7.55 -1.75 -1.04
CA GLY A 129 7.41 -3.12 -1.48
C GLY A 129 8.52 -4.05 -0.97
N VAL A 130 9.78 -3.60 -1.05
CA VAL A 130 10.93 -4.36 -0.55
C VAL A 130 10.87 -4.50 0.97
N ILE A 131 10.60 -3.40 1.69
CA ILE A 131 10.50 -3.41 3.15
C ILE A 131 9.30 -4.28 3.58
N GLY A 132 8.14 -4.08 2.98
CA GLY A 132 6.94 -4.85 3.28
C GLY A 132 7.11 -6.34 3.01
N GLY A 133 7.66 -6.71 1.86
CA GLY A 133 7.94 -8.09 1.50
C GLY A 133 9.02 -8.74 2.37
N TYR A 134 10.06 -7.99 2.75
CA TYR A 134 11.09 -8.47 3.68
C TYR A 134 10.54 -8.71 5.08
N LEU A 135 9.75 -7.76 5.62
CA LEU A 135 9.12 -7.89 6.92
C LEU A 135 8.15 -9.07 6.94
N ALA A 136 7.37 -9.25 5.87
CA ALA A 136 6.47 -10.39 5.73
C ALA A 136 7.19 -11.73 5.68
N ALA A 137 8.39 -11.78 5.08
CA ALA A 137 9.23 -12.96 5.13
C ALA A 137 9.76 -13.18 6.56
N ARG A 138 10.37 -12.17 7.18
CA ARG A 138 11.02 -12.31 8.48
C ARG A 138 10.08 -12.66 9.63
N PHE A 139 8.86 -12.10 9.62
CA PHE A 139 7.84 -12.32 10.64
C PHE A 139 6.74 -13.28 10.14
N GLY A 140 7.01 -14.01 9.05
CA GLY A 140 6.16 -15.00 8.37
C GLY A 140 6.37 -16.41 8.91
#